data_AF-A0A2T2X5H5-F1
#
_entry.id   AF-A0A2T2X5H5-F1
#
_cell.length_a   1.000
_cell.length_b   1.000
_cell.length_c   1.000
_cell.angle_alpha   90.00
_cell.angle_beta   90.00
_cell.angle_gamma   90.00
#
_symmetry.space_group_name_H-M   'P 1'
#
loop_
_entity.id
_entity.type
_entity.pdbx_description
1 polymer ?
#
loop_
_entity_poly.entity_id
_entity_poly.type
_entity_poly.pdbx_seq_one_letter_code
_entity_poly.pdbx_strand_id
1 'polypeptide(L)'
;MASESASFGTESANLRLWVIVAYVLHLVGFSLIGVILNYVKRKDGDALFRGHHEWMIRTFWWTVILGILGVILSLIGIGVLLLLALAVWYYYRLIKGLVLIVDYKPIEDPKRFF
;
A
#
# COMPACT_ATOMS: atom_id res chain seq x y z
N MET A 1 -29.64 19.00 2.97
CA MET A 1 -29.75 18.16 1.75
C MET A 1 -28.72 18.50 0.67
N ALA A 2 -28.70 19.69 0.04
CA ALA A 2 -27.68 20.02 -0.99
C ALA A 2 -26.27 20.30 -0.41
N SER A 3 -26.19 20.83 0.81
CA SER A 3 -24.92 21.08 1.51
C SER A 3 -24.24 19.80 1.99
N GLU A 4 -25.03 18.81 2.43
CA GLU A 4 -24.52 17.51 2.93
C GLU A 4 -23.94 16.65 1.80
N SER A 5 -24.59 16.58 0.64
CA SER A 5 -24.05 15.82 -0.50
C SER A 5 -22.72 16.40 -1.01
N ALA A 6 -22.58 17.72 -1.00
CA ALA A 6 -21.33 18.40 -1.36
C ALA A 6 -20.18 18.13 -0.36
N SER A 7 -20.49 18.10 0.95
CA SER A 7 -19.48 17.77 1.97
C SER A 7 -19.01 16.32 1.87
N PHE A 8 -19.92 15.37 1.66
CA PHE A 8 -19.57 13.95 1.48
C PHE A 8 -18.67 13.72 0.25
N GLY A 9 -18.96 14.41 -0.86
CA GLY A 9 -18.13 14.34 -2.07
C GLY A 9 -16.71 14.84 -1.84
N THR A 10 -16.54 15.93 -1.08
CA THR A 10 -15.22 16.52 -0.80
C THR A 10 -14.41 15.66 0.16
N GLU A 11 -15.04 15.12 1.20
CA GLU A 11 -14.39 14.24 2.17
C GLU A 11 -13.84 12.97 1.50
N SER A 12 -14.66 12.32 0.68
CA SER A 12 -14.25 11.11 -0.04
C SER A 12 -13.12 11.36 -1.03
N ALA A 13 -13.11 12.52 -1.71
CA ALA A 13 -12.01 12.94 -2.57
C ALA A 13 -10.70 13.13 -1.78
N ASN A 14 -10.77 13.75 -0.60
CA ASN A 14 -9.60 13.93 0.28
C ASN A 14 -9.06 12.60 0.79
N LEU A 15 -9.93 11.67 1.20
CA LEU A 15 -9.54 10.33 1.64
C LEU A 15 -8.83 9.56 0.51
N ARG A 16 -9.40 9.62 -0.71
CA ARG A 16 -8.80 9.02 -1.90
C ARG A 16 -7.43 9.61 -2.21
N LEU A 17 -7.28 10.93 -2.11
CA LEU A 17 -6.01 11.61 -2.32
C LEU A 17 -4.94 11.11 -1.35
N TRP A 18 -5.25 10.99 -0.05
CA TRP A 18 -4.28 10.49 0.93
C TRP A 18 -3.83 9.06 0.66
N VAL A 19 -4.74 8.19 0.21
CA VAL A 19 -4.38 6.82 -0.21
C VAL A 19 -3.46 6.85 -1.42
N ILE A 20 -3.76 7.66 -2.45
CA ILE A 20 -2.92 7.79 -3.65
C ILE A 20 -1.53 8.32 -3.29
N VAL A 21 -1.46 9.36 -2.45
CA VAL A 21 -0.19 9.93 -1.98
C VAL A 21 0.65 8.87 -1.26
N ALA A 22 0.03 8.05 -0.41
CA ALA A 22 0.73 6.95 0.25
C ALA A 22 1.29 5.92 -0.75
N TYR A 23 0.51 5.52 -1.76
CA TYR A 23 1.01 4.63 -2.84
C TYR A 23 2.17 5.25 -3.61
N VAL A 24 2.08 6.53 -3.97
CA VAL A 24 3.15 7.24 -4.69
C VAL A 24 4.42 7.28 -3.85
N LEU A 25 4.33 7.62 -2.57
CA LEU A 25 5.49 7.62 -1.65
C LEU A 25 6.20 6.26 -1.63
N HIS A 26 5.45 5.16 -1.61
CA HIS A 26 6.01 3.82 -1.70
C HIS A 26 6.70 3.55 -3.05
N LEU A 27 6.08 3.97 -4.17
CA LEU A 27 6.60 3.72 -5.52
C LEU A 27 7.88 4.50 -5.83
N VAL A 28 8.02 5.73 -5.29
CA VAL A 28 9.20 6.58 -5.55
C VAL A 28 10.34 6.38 -4.53
N GLY A 29 10.25 5.36 -3.67
CA GLY A 29 11.31 4.99 -2.73
C GLY A 29 11.25 5.65 -1.35
N PHE A 30 10.23 6.46 -1.07
CA PHE A 30 9.97 7.03 0.26
C PHE A 30 9.09 6.11 1.13
N SER A 31 9.30 4.80 1.04
CA SER A 31 8.43 3.79 1.66
C SER A 31 8.32 3.89 3.18
N LEU A 32 9.35 4.41 3.86
CA LEU A 32 9.28 4.70 5.30
C LEU A 32 8.29 5.83 5.62
N ILE A 33 8.32 6.90 4.83
CA ILE A 33 7.36 8.01 4.97
C ILE A 33 5.95 7.51 4.60
N GLY A 34 5.84 6.73 3.53
CA GLY A 34 4.60 6.10 3.10
C GLY A 34 3.96 5.24 4.20
N VAL A 35 4.73 4.35 4.86
CA VAL A 35 4.17 3.51 5.92
C VAL A 35 3.77 4.30 7.16
N ILE A 36 4.51 5.37 7.52
CA ILE A 36 4.10 6.27 8.60
C ILE A 36 2.76 6.94 8.26
N LEU A 37 2.63 7.49 7.05
CA LEU A 37 1.38 8.07 6.58
C LEU A 37 0.23 7.06 6.64
N ASN A 38 0.48 5.81 6.24
CA ASN A 38 -0.52 4.75 6.33
C ASN A 38 -0.96 4.50 7.77
N TYR A 39 -0.05 4.44 8.75
CA TYR A 39 -0.43 4.26 10.15
C TYR A 39 -1.23 5.45 10.71
N VAL A 40 -0.90 6.68 10.30
CA VAL A 40 -1.63 7.88 10.67
C VAL A 40 -3.05 7.85 10.10
N LYS A 41 -3.20 7.46 8.83
CA LYS A 41 -4.48 7.47 8.10
C LYS A 41 -5.28 6.17 8.16
N ARG A 42 -4.76 5.09 8.75
CA ARG A 42 -5.39 3.75 8.72
C ARG A 42 -6.82 3.67 9.28
N LYS A 43 -7.24 4.63 10.10
CA LYS A 43 -8.56 4.67 10.71
C LYS A 43 -9.52 5.64 10.02
N ASP A 44 -9.03 6.43 9.06
CA ASP A 44 -9.81 7.44 8.38
C ASP A 44 -10.67 6.80 7.28
N GLY A 45 -11.90 7.28 7.14
CA GLY A 45 -12.82 6.83 6.09
C GLY A 45 -13.48 5.47 6.33
N ASP A 46 -14.17 5.00 5.30
CA ASP A 46 -14.88 3.73 5.28
C ASP A 46 -13.94 2.52 5.08
N ALA A 47 -14.52 1.32 4.94
CA ALA A 47 -13.74 0.10 4.76
C ALA A 47 -12.88 0.09 3.48
N LEU A 48 -13.25 0.85 2.44
CA LEU A 48 -12.52 0.92 1.18
C LEU A 48 -11.16 1.58 1.40
N PHE A 49 -11.12 2.76 2.04
CA PHE A 49 -9.86 3.49 2.27
C PHE A 49 -8.98 2.81 3.31
N ARG A 50 -9.58 2.33 4.41
CA ARG A 50 -8.85 1.60 5.47
C ARG A 50 -8.18 0.35 4.92
N GLY A 51 -8.85 -0.39 4.03
CA GLY A 51 -8.32 -1.59 3.38
C GLY A 51 -7.05 -1.32 2.56
N HIS A 52 -6.97 -0.17 1.88
CA HIS A 52 -5.78 0.24 1.13
C HIS A 52 -4.59 0.57 2.05
N HIS A 53 -4.82 1.29 3.15
CA HIS A 53 -3.78 1.55 4.13
C HIS A 53 -3.24 0.27 4.77
N GLU A 54 -4.13 -0.66 5.14
CA GLU A 54 -3.73 -1.97 5.66
C GLU A 54 -2.95 -2.81 4.62
N TRP A 55 -3.37 -2.78 3.35
CA TRP A 55 -2.66 -3.45 2.25
C TRP A 55 -1.22 -2.95 2.10
N MET A 56 -1.00 -1.63 2.13
CA MET A 56 0.33 -1.04 2.05
C MET A 56 1.18 -1.37 3.28
N ILE A 57 0.62 -1.26 4.49
CA ILE A 57 1.33 -1.60 5.74
C ILE A 57 1.81 -3.06 5.72
N ARG A 58 0.95 -4.00 5.35
CA ARG A 58 1.32 -5.42 5.25
C ARG A 58 2.41 -5.63 4.21
N THR A 59 2.24 -5.05 3.03
CA THR A 59 3.20 -5.17 1.93
C THR A 59 4.58 -4.63 2.35
N PHE A 60 4.63 -3.51 3.07
CA PHE A 60 5.87 -2.97 3.63
C PHE A 60 6.57 -3.96 4.57
N TRP A 61 5.87 -4.46 5.60
CA TRP A 61 6.49 -5.36 6.57
C TRP A 61 6.92 -6.70 5.99
N TRP A 62 6.16 -7.26 5.04
CA TRP A 62 6.58 -8.47 4.32
C TRP A 62 7.82 -8.24 3.48
N THR A 63 7.94 -7.07 2.85
CA THR A 63 9.12 -6.71 2.07
C THR A 63 10.34 -6.54 2.97
N VAL A 64 10.19 -5.98 4.17
CA VAL A 64 11.27 -5.88 5.16
C VAL A 64 11.71 -7.27 5.62
N ILE A 65 10.78 -8.14 6.03
CA ILE A 65 11.09 -9.49 6.54
C ILE A 65 11.77 -10.33 5.46
N LEU A 66 11.17 -10.41 4.27
CA LEU A 66 11.71 -11.18 3.16
C LEU A 66 12.99 -10.57 2.60
N GLY A 67 13.14 -9.24 2.67
CA GLY A 67 14.35 -8.54 2.28
C GLY A 67 15.53 -8.89 3.18
N ILE A 68 15.33 -8.86 4.51
CA ILE A 68 16.34 -9.29 5.48
C ILE A 68 16.73 -10.76 5.23
N LEU A 69 15.75 -11.63 5.03
CA LEU A 69 15.99 -13.04 4.71
C LEU A 69 16.77 -13.20 3.39
N GLY A 70 16.41 -12.44 2.36
CA GLY A 70 17.10 -12.42 1.07
C GLY A 70 18.55 -11.97 1.16
N VAL A 71 18.84 -10.95 1.97
CA VAL A 71 20.22 -10.50 2.22
C VAL A 71 21.03 -11.60 2.90
N ILE A 72 20.47 -12.28 3.92
CA ILE A 72 21.14 -13.39 4.60
C ILE A 72 21.40 -14.55 3.62
N LEU A 73 20.41 -14.93 2.81
CA LEU A 73 20.55 -15.99 1.79
C LEU A 73 21.50 -15.60 0.65
N SER A 74 21.79 -14.31 0.46
CA SER A 74 22.73 -13.88 -0.57
C SER A 74 24.17 -14.28 -0.26
N LEU A 75 24.49 -14.57 1.01
CA LEU A 75 25.79 -15.12 1.42
C LEU A 75 26.10 -16.48 0.78
N ILE A 76 25.07 -17.23 0.39
CA ILE A 76 25.16 -18.52 -0.32
C ILE A 76 24.72 -18.40 -1.80
N GLY A 77 24.62 -17.18 -2.33
CA GLY A 77 24.29 -16.88 -3.73
C GLY A 77 22.80 -16.88 -4.09
N ILE A 78 21.97 -17.68 -3.42
CA ILE A 78 20.54 -17.85 -3.77
C ILE A 78 19.71 -16.59 -3.47
N GLY A 79 20.12 -15.79 -2.48
CA GLY A 79 19.37 -14.63 -2.04
C GLY A 79 19.16 -13.54 -3.10
N VAL A 80 20.03 -13.44 -4.12
CA VAL A 80 19.89 -12.43 -5.19
C VAL A 80 18.62 -12.66 -6.00
N LEU A 81 18.32 -13.92 -6.36
CA LEU A 81 17.09 -14.26 -7.08
C LEU A 81 15.85 -14.00 -6.23
N LEU A 82 15.93 -14.27 -4.92
CA LEU A 82 14.85 -13.98 -3.97
C LEU A 82 14.59 -12.47 -3.89
N LEU A 83 15.63 -11.65 -3.77
CA LEU A 83 15.51 -10.19 -3.71
C LEU A 83 14.93 -9.61 -5.00
N LEU A 84 15.30 -10.15 -6.17
CA LEU A 84 14.70 -9.76 -7.45
C LEU A 84 13.21 -10.12 -7.53
N ALA A 85 12.86 -11.36 -7.16
CA ALA A 85 11.46 -11.79 -7.11
C ALA A 85 10.65 -10.94 -6.12
N LEU A 86 11.24 -10.61 -4.96
CA LEU A 86 10.62 -9.76 -3.95
C LEU A 86 10.39 -8.34 -4.48
N ALA A 87 11.35 -7.76 -5.21
CA ALA A 87 11.21 -6.45 -5.82
C ALA A 87 10.04 -6.42 -6.82
N VAL A 88 9.97 -7.41 -7.73
CA VAL A 88 8.86 -7.53 -8.68
C VAL A 88 7.52 -7.67 -7.95
N TRP A 89 7.46 -8.53 -6.94
CA TRP A 89 6.26 -8.73 -6.13
C TRP A 89 5.82 -7.45 -5.39
N TYR A 90 6.77 -6.70 -4.83
CA TYR A 90 6.52 -5.43 -4.15
C TYR A 90 5.87 -4.41 -5.08
N TYR A 91 6.48 -4.16 -6.25
CA TYR A 91 5.95 -3.19 -7.21
C TYR A 91 4.60 -3.63 -7.80
N TYR A 92 4.45 -4.90 -8.16
CA TYR A 92 3.17 -5.45 -8.62
C TYR A 92 2.04 -5.16 -7.61
N ARG A 93 2.28 -5.40 -6.32
CA ARG A 93 1.28 -5.16 -5.27
C ARG A 93 0.91 -3.70 -5.09
N LEU A 94 1.90 -2.80 -5.17
CA LEU A 94 1.65 -1.36 -5.07
C LEU A 94 0.87 -0.84 -6.28
N ILE A 95 1.25 -1.26 -7.49
CA ILE A 95 0.58 -0.87 -8.73
C ILE A 95 -0.86 -1.40 -8.73
N LYS A 96 -1.08 -2.68 -8.37
CA LYS A 96 -2.42 -3.25 -8.24
C LYS A 96 -3.30 -2.45 -7.27
N GLY A 97 -2.78 -2.15 -6.09
CA GLY A 97 -3.51 -1.37 -5.08
C GLY A 97 -3.82 0.06 -5.55
N LEU A 98 -2.85 0.71 -6.20
CA LEU A 98 -3.02 2.05 -6.78
C LEU A 98 -4.10 2.06 -7.88
N VAL A 99 -4.09 1.09 -8.79
CA VAL A 99 -5.11 0.97 -9.84
C VAL A 99 -6.50 0.78 -9.22
N LEU A 100 -6.62 -0.06 -8.18
CA LEU A 100 -7.90 -0.28 -7.51
C LEU A 100 -8.46 0.98 -6.85
N ILE A 101 -7.64 1.79 -6.15
CA ILE A 101 -8.14 3.05 -5.57
C ILE A 101 -8.45 4.10 -6.65
N VAL A 102 -7.73 4.10 -7.76
CA VAL A 102 -8.05 4.94 -8.92
C VAL A 102 -9.38 4.52 -9.55
N ASP A 103 -9.68 3.22 -9.59
CA ASP A 103 -10.98 2.70 -10.03
C ASP A 103 -12.08 2.81 -8.96
N TYR A 104 -11.77 3.36 -7.78
CA TYR A 104 -12.69 3.43 -6.65
C TYR A 104 -13.20 2.05 -6.17
N LYS A 105 -12.32 1.05 -6.24
CA LYS A 105 -12.59 -0.33 -5.82
C LYS A 105 -11.90 -0.64 -4.48
N PRO A 106 -12.53 -1.44 -3.62
CA PRO A 106 -11.89 -1.93 -2.40
C PRO A 106 -10.81 -2.97 -2.73
N ILE A 107 -9.92 -3.22 -1.78
CA ILE A 107 -9.10 -4.43 -1.80
C ILE A 107 -10.02 -5.61 -1.46
N GLU A 108 -10.23 -6.52 -2.42
CA GLU A 108 -11.16 -7.66 -2.30
C GLU A 108 -10.87 -8.53 -1.06
N ASP A 109 -9.58 -8.70 -0.70
CA ASP A 109 -9.16 -9.30 0.56
C ASP A 109 -7.88 -8.62 1.08
N PRO A 110 -8.00 -7.67 2.03
CA PRO A 110 -6.86 -6.96 2.61
C PRO A 110 -5.90 -7.86 3.38
N LYS A 111 -6.33 -9.07 3.76
CA LYS A 111 -5.55 -10.07 4.49
C LYS A 111 -4.94 -11.12 3.56
N ARG A 112 -5.32 -11.17 2.29
CA ARG A 112 -4.75 -12.09 1.32
C ARG A 112 -3.26 -11.84 1.11
N PHE A 113 -2.55 -12.93 0.97
CA PHE A 113 -1.10 -12.95 0.72
C PHE A 113 -0.74 -12.97 -0.77
N PHE A 114 -1.71 -13.26 -1.64
CA PHE A 114 -1.55 -13.38 -3.10
C PHE A 114 -2.76 -12.78 -3.81
#